data_AF-A0A7C3U9F3-F1
#
_entry.id   AF-A0A7C3U9F3-F1
#
_cell.length_a   1.000
_cell.length_b   1.000
_cell.length_c   1.000
_cell.angle_alpha   90.00
_cell.angle_beta   90.00
_cell.angle_gamma   90.00
#
_symmetry.space_group_name_H-M   'P 1'
#
loop_
_entity.id
_entity.type
_entity.pdbx_description
1 polymer ?
#
loop_
_entity_poly.entity_id
_entity_poly.type
_entity_poly.pdbx_seq_one_letter_code
_entity_poly.pdbx_strand_id
1 'polypeptide(L)'
;MPTNLPPEALKKWEEYSEAQSPEEKLRKLQEFYSLMPKHKGTEKLEKFVKRRMSELRDEIERQKAAKSKRGGFAVEKRGAAQMVLIGFTNSGRSTVLSKLTNANPLISPYPFTTVEKPEEGMMEFKGAQIQVVEAPPIVPDGGKLTNLAISLSYNSDIL
;
A
#
# COMPACT_ATOMS: atom_id res chain seq x y z
N MET A 1 36.14 -14.86 4.90
CA MET A 1 36.09 -13.70 3.97
C MET A 1 37.41 -13.63 3.22
N PRO A 2 37.47 -13.14 1.97
CA PRO A 2 38.73 -12.98 1.25
C PRO A 2 39.66 -12.00 1.99
N THR A 3 40.93 -12.34 2.05
CA THR A 3 41.95 -11.68 2.91
C THR A 3 42.42 -10.32 2.38
N ASN A 4 41.95 -9.87 1.22
CA ASN A 4 42.43 -8.66 0.53
C ASN A 4 41.31 -7.65 0.25
N LEU A 5 40.57 -7.25 1.29
CA LEU A 5 39.55 -6.20 1.18
C LEU A 5 40.12 -4.86 1.68
N PRO A 6 39.85 -3.74 0.99
CA PRO A 6 40.20 -2.41 1.50
C PRO A 6 39.56 -2.15 2.88
N PRO A 7 40.24 -1.41 3.78
CA PRO A 7 39.70 -1.07 5.10
C PRO A 7 38.32 -0.41 5.04
N GLU A 8 38.09 0.43 4.03
CA GLU A 8 36.80 1.10 3.80
C GLU A 8 35.68 0.10 3.48
N ALA A 9 35.97 -0.93 2.70
CA ALA A 9 35.02 -1.98 2.40
C ALA A 9 34.71 -2.82 3.66
N LEU A 10 35.71 -3.12 4.48
CA LEU A 10 35.49 -3.83 5.76
C LEU A 10 34.56 -3.05 6.69
N LYS A 11 34.74 -1.73 6.80
CA LYS A 11 33.85 -0.86 7.58
C LYS A 11 32.40 -0.92 7.06
N LYS A 12 32.20 -0.89 5.74
CA LYS A 12 30.85 -1.01 5.15
C LYS A 12 30.21 -2.37 5.38
N TRP A 13 31.02 -3.42 5.46
CA TRP A 13 30.56 -4.75 5.81
C TRP A 13 30.10 -4.84 7.27
N GLU A 14 30.82 -4.21 8.19
CA GLU A 14 30.41 -4.07 9.61
C GLU A 14 29.11 -3.27 9.72
N GLU A 15 29.02 -2.11 9.06
CA GLU A 15 27.79 -1.30 9.01
C GLU A 15 26.60 -2.11 8.45
N TYR A 16 26.81 -2.97 7.46
CA TYR A 16 25.79 -3.89 6.96
C TYR A 16 25.38 -4.94 8.00
N SER A 17 26.33 -5.46 8.78
CA SER A 17 26.07 -6.46 9.82
C SER A 17 25.31 -5.87 11.02
N GLU A 18 25.57 -4.61 11.35
CA GLU A 18 24.89 -3.88 12.44
C GLU A 18 23.51 -3.37 12.06
N ALA A 19 23.31 -3.04 10.77
CA ALA A 19 22.05 -2.56 10.24
C ALA A 19 20.88 -3.48 10.61
N GLN A 20 19.77 -2.90 11.05
CA GLN A 20 18.59 -3.64 11.48
C GLN A 20 17.51 -3.70 10.40
N SER A 21 17.34 -2.61 9.63
CA SER A 21 16.32 -2.53 8.58
C SER A 21 16.79 -3.14 7.24
N PRO A 22 15.90 -3.82 6.49
CA PRO A 22 16.23 -4.31 5.14
C PRO A 22 16.70 -3.20 4.19
N GLU A 23 16.12 -2.01 4.27
CA GLU A 23 16.48 -0.84 3.46
C GLU A 23 17.90 -0.37 3.75
N GLU A 24 18.26 -0.29 5.04
CA GLU A 24 19.60 0.09 5.45
C GLU A 24 20.63 -0.98 5.10
N LYS A 25 20.30 -2.26 5.31
CA LYS A 25 21.13 -3.39 4.88
C LYS A 25 21.42 -3.31 3.39
N LEU A 26 20.40 -3.06 2.56
CA LEU A 26 20.56 -2.93 1.11
C LEU A 26 21.50 -1.78 0.75
N ARG A 27 21.31 -0.61 1.37
CA ARG A 27 22.16 0.58 1.14
C ARG A 27 23.62 0.30 1.50
N LYS A 28 23.88 -0.23 2.70
CA LYS A 28 25.24 -0.55 3.17
C LYS A 28 25.91 -1.62 2.31
N LEU A 29 25.14 -2.60 1.85
CA LEU A 29 25.65 -3.64 0.96
C LEU A 29 25.96 -3.12 -0.46
N GLN A 30 25.23 -2.11 -0.95
CA GLN A 30 25.55 -1.40 -2.21
C GLN A 30 26.82 -0.55 -2.08
N GLU A 31 26.98 0.16 -0.95
CA GLU A 31 28.22 0.88 -0.63
C GLU A 31 29.42 -0.08 -0.59
N PHE A 32 29.26 -1.22 0.09
CA PHE A 32 30.26 -2.29 0.11
C PHE A 32 30.60 -2.80 -1.30
N TYR A 33 29.60 -3.11 -2.12
CA TYR A 33 29.79 -3.61 -3.49
C TYR A 33 30.55 -2.62 -4.39
N SER A 34 30.44 -1.33 -4.11
CA SER A 34 31.12 -0.28 -4.86
C SER A 34 32.61 -0.17 -4.49
N LEU A 35 32.97 -0.48 -3.24
CA LEU A 35 34.33 -0.41 -2.71
C LEU A 35 35.11 -1.72 -2.83
N MET A 36 34.43 -2.86 -3.04
CA MET A 36 35.08 -4.16 -3.11
C MET A 36 35.88 -4.34 -4.42
N PRO A 37 37.09 -4.92 -4.38
CA PRO A 37 37.84 -5.28 -5.57
C PRO A 37 37.09 -6.32 -6.42
N LYS A 38 37.12 -6.21 -7.75
CA LYS A 38 36.45 -7.12 -8.69
C LYS A 38 37.48 -7.93 -9.47
N HIS A 39 38.02 -8.98 -8.84
CA HIS A 39 39.00 -9.89 -9.45
C HIS A 39 38.74 -11.33 -9.00
N LYS A 40 39.52 -12.28 -9.55
CA LYS A 40 39.34 -13.73 -9.31
C LYS A 40 39.31 -14.14 -7.83
N GLY A 41 39.95 -13.38 -6.95
CA GLY A 41 39.99 -13.63 -5.51
C GLY A 41 38.71 -13.24 -4.76
N THR A 42 37.85 -12.40 -5.35
CA THR A 42 36.61 -11.90 -4.75
C THR A 42 35.35 -12.41 -5.46
N GLU A 43 35.48 -13.26 -6.49
CA GLU A 43 34.37 -13.73 -7.32
C GLU A 43 33.24 -14.41 -6.50
N LYS A 44 33.60 -15.26 -5.54
CA LYS A 44 32.62 -15.91 -4.64
C LYS A 44 31.87 -14.91 -3.77
N LEU A 45 32.60 -13.90 -3.26
CA LEU A 45 32.02 -12.85 -2.43
C LEU A 45 31.11 -11.94 -3.26
N GLU A 46 31.50 -11.59 -4.47
CA GLU A 46 30.68 -10.81 -5.39
C GLU A 46 29.35 -11.52 -5.70
N LYS A 47 29.39 -12.82 -6.00
CA LYS A 47 28.18 -13.64 -6.21
C LYS A 47 27.28 -13.62 -4.97
N PHE A 48 27.86 -13.77 -3.78
CA PHE A 48 27.12 -13.69 -2.53
C PHE A 48 26.45 -12.32 -2.35
N VAL A 49 27.19 -11.23 -2.55
CA VAL A 49 26.72 -9.85 -2.37
C VAL A 49 25.57 -9.54 -3.34
N LYS A 50 25.70 -9.91 -4.62
CA LYS A 50 24.65 -9.74 -5.62
C LYS A 50 23.38 -10.50 -5.27
N ARG A 51 23.51 -11.77 -4.86
CA ARG A 51 22.36 -12.57 -4.40
C ARG A 51 21.68 -11.91 -3.21
N ARG A 52 22.45 -11.48 -2.22
CA ARG A 52 21.93 -10.86 -1.00
C ARG A 52 21.22 -9.54 -1.28
N MET A 53 21.74 -8.72 -2.19
CA MET A 53 21.05 -7.50 -2.65
C MET A 53 19.70 -7.82 -3.31
N SER A 54 19.61 -8.88 -4.12
CA SER A 54 18.34 -9.30 -4.72
C SER A 54 17.32 -9.72 -3.67
N GLU A 55 17.74 -10.58 -2.73
CA GLU A 55 16.88 -11.03 -1.62
C GLU A 55 16.34 -9.86 -0.79
N LEU A 56 17.19 -8.88 -0.49
CA LEU A 56 16.79 -7.68 0.26
C LEU A 56 15.80 -6.80 -0.52
N ARG A 57 15.96 -6.67 -1.85
CA ARG A 57 15.00 -5.95 -2.69
C ARG A 57 13.63 -6.62 -2.67
N ASP A 58 13.60 -7.94 -2.83
CA ASP A 58 12.36 -8.72 -2.80
C ASP A 58 11.69 -8.64 -1.42
N GLU A 59 12.47 -8.64 -0.34
CA GLU A 59 11.96 -8.49 1.03
C GLU A 59 11.32 -7.10 1.23
N ILE A 60 12.00 -6.02 0.81
CA ILE A 60 11.46 -4.66 0.88
C ILE A 60 10.16 -4.56 0.08
N GLU A 61 10.11 -5.13 -1.12
CA GLU A 61 8.91 -5.12 -1.96
C GLU A 61 7.75 -5.89 -1.29
N ARG A 62 8.02 -7.07 -0.74
CA ARG A 62 7.02 -7.84 0.03
C ARG A 62 6.54 -7.09 1.26
N GLN A 63 7.43 -6.43 2.00
CA GLN A 63 7.05 -5.63 3.17
C GLN A 63 6.20 -4.42 2.77
N LYS A 64 6.50 -3.75 1.65
CA LYS A 64 5.68 -2.68 1.09
C LYS A 64 4.31 -3.20 0.66
N ALA A 65 4.25 -4.33 -0.05
CA ALA A 65 2.98 -4.96 -0.44
C ALA A 65 2.16 -5.40 0.78
N ALA A 66 2.79 -5.95 1.82
CA ALA A 66 2.11 -6.33 3.06
C ALA A 66 1.61 -5.12 3.86
N LYS A 67 2.38 -4.03 3.92
CA LYS A 67 1.92 -2.74 4.49
C LYS A 67 0.77 -2.15 3.68
N SER A 68 0.81 -2.24 2.35
CA SER A 68 -0.28 -1.83 1.46
C SER A 68 -1.55 -2.66 1.71
N LYS A 69 -1.43 -3.98 1.93
CA LYS A 69 -2.56 -4.85 2.27
C LYS A 69 -3.16 -4.58 3.65
N ARG A 70 -2.39 -4.00 4.58
CA ARG A 70 -2.89 -3.57 5.91
C ARG A 70 -3.49 -2.16 5.92
N GLY A 71 -3.43 -1.42 4.81
CA GLY A 71 -3.86 -0.01 4.73
C GLY A 71 -5.11 0.27 3.89
N GLY A 72 -5.62 -0.70 3.12
CA GLY A 72 -6.86 -0.54 2.37
C GLY A 72 -8.03 -1.15 3.14
N PHE A 73 -9.08 -0.38 3.45
CA PHE A 73 -10.37 -1.02 3.66
C PHE A 73 -10.74 -1.69 2.34
N ALA A 74 -10.82 -3.00 2.35
CA ALA A 74 -11.47 -3.76 1.30
C ALA A 74 -12.88 -4.05 1.79
N VAL A 75 -13.87 -3.40 1.18
CA VAL A 75 -15.26 -3.82 1.35
C VAL A 75 -15.45 -5.06 0.49
N GLU A 76 -15.78 -6.18 1.13
CA GLU A 76 -16.03 -7.44 0.44
C GLU A 76 -17.14 -7.25 -0.60
N LYS A 77 -16.87 -7.67 -1.84
CA LYS A 77 -17.83 -7.55 -2.93
C LYS A 77 -19.03 -8.47 -2.71
N ARG A 78 -20.23 -7.95 -2.93
CA ARG A 78 -21.49 -8.71 -2.86
C ARG A 78 -22.37 -8.44 -4.06
N GLY A 79 -23.22 -9.41 -4.41
CA GLY A 79 -24.16 -9.31 -5.52
C GLY A 79 -23.48 -9.42 -6.89
N ALA A 80 -24.13 -8.84 -7.90
CA ALA A 80 -23.69 -8.88 -9.29
C ALA A 80 -22.64 -7.82 -9.64
N ALA A 81 -22.61 -6.70 -8.91
CA ALA A 81 -21.65 -5.62 -9.10
C ALA A 81 -21.52 -4.78 -7.83
N GLN A 82 -20.38 -4.11 -7.67
CA GLN A 82 -20.13 -3.11 -6.63
C GLN A 82 -19.96 -1.71 -7.25
N MET A 83 -20.77 -0.76 -6.78
CA MET A 83 -20.71 0.66 -7.12
C MET A 83 -20.17 1.46 -5.92
N VAL A 84 -19.17 2.31 -6.14
CA VAL A 84 -18.55 3.12 -5.08
C VAL A 84 -18.83 4.61 -5.28
N LEU A 85 -19.52 5.24 -4.32
CA LEU A 85 -19.82 6.66 -4.33
C LEU A 85 -18.63 7.48 -3.82
N ILE A 86 -18.07 8.33 -4.70
CA ILE A 86 -16.90 9.16 -4.42
C ILE A 86 -17.26 10.64 -4.50
N GLY A 87 -16.63 11.46 -3.66
CA GLY A 87 -16.81 12.91 -3.72
C GLY A 87 -16.32 13.62 -2.47
N PHE A 88 -16.46 14.94 -2.48
CA PHE A 88 -16.13 15.78 -1.33
C PHE A 88 -17.11 15.57 -0.17
N THR A 89 -16.74 16.10 1.00
CA THR A 89 -17.71 16.22 2.09
C THR A 89 -18.91 17.06 1.65
N ASN A 90 -20.11 16.73 2.17
CA ASN A 90 -21.37 17.41 1.84
C ASN A 90 -21.77 17.40 0.35
N SER A 91 -21.23 16.51 -0.48
CA SER A 91 -21.63 16.36 -1.89
C SER A 91 -22.89 15.50 -2.10
N GLY A 92 -23.59 15.09 -1.04
CA GLY A 92 -24.83 14.32 -1.11
C GLY A 92 -24.67 12.79 -1.22
N ARG A 93 -23.47 12.24 -1.03
CA ARG A 93 -23.20 10.78 -1.19
C ARG A 93 -24.03 9.91 -0.26
N SER A 94 -24.10 10.26 1.02
CA SER A 94 -24.94 9.55 1.99
C SER A 94 -26.43 9.64 1.66
N THR A 95 -26.87 10.74 1.06
CA THR A 95 -28.25 10.88 0.56
C THR A 95 -28.50 9.98 -0.64
N VAL A 96 -27.55 9.84 -1.56
CA VAL A 96 -27.66 8.91 -2.69
C VAL A 96 -27.71 7.47 -2.18
N LEU A 97 -26.83 7.09 -1.25
CA LEU A 97 -26.81 5.76 -0.66
C LEU A 97 -28.16 5.42 -0.01
N SER A 98 -28.72 6.32 0.80
CA SER A 98 -30.01 6.10 1.47
C SER A 98 -31.21 6.10 0.53
N LYS A 99 -31.11 6.73 -0.65
CA LYS A 99 -32.17 6.74 -1.66
C LYS A 99 -32.15 5.51 -2.56
N LEU A 100 -30.96 4.99 -2.87
CA LEU A 100 -30.78 3.82 -3.74
C LEU A 100 -30.89 2.51 -2.98
N THR A 101 -30.69 2.52 -1.67
CA THR A 101 -30.63 1.31 -0.83
C THR A 101 -31.48 1.48 0.42
N ASN A 102 -31.67 0.40 1.18
CA ASN A 102 -32.28 0.45 2.51
C ASN A 102 -31.29 0.84 3.64
N ALA A 103 -30.11 1.36 3.30
CA ALA A 103 -29.14 1.83 4.29
C ALA A 103 -29.60 3.13 4.97
N ASN A 104 -29.26 3.29 6.24
CA ASN A 104 -29.57 4.48 7.04
C ASN A 104 -28.27 5.21 7.48
N PRO A 105 -27.48 5.76 6.53
CA PRO A 105 -26.25 6.47 6.86
C PRO A 105 -26.55 7.78 7.62
N LEU A 106 -25.60 8.24 8.43
CA LEU A 106 -25.70 9.53 9.10
C LEU A 106 -25.55 10.66 8.08
N ILE A 107 -26.63 11.43 7.86
CA ILE A 107 -26.64 12.60 6.99
C ILE A 107 -26.66 13.86 7.86
N SER A 108 -25.63 14.69 7.76
CA SER A 108 -25.46 15.88 8.58
C SER A 108 -24.74 16.98 7.79
N PRO A 109 -24.99 18.27 8.07
CA PRO A 109 -24.21 19.36 7.49
C PRO A 109 -22.77 19.42 8.05
N TYR A 110 -22.49 18.77 9.18
CA TYR A 110 -21.14 18.67 9.72
C TYR A 110 -20.26 17.80 8.79
N PRO A 111 -19.06 18.26 8.42
CA PRO A 111 -18.21 17.52 7.50
C PRO A 111 -17.71 16.22 8.14
N PHE A 112 -17.22 15.30 7.30
CA PHE A 112 -16.57 14.06 7.73
C PHE A 112 -17.47 13.12 8.53
N THR A 113 -18.75 12.98 8.18
CA THR A 113 -19.63 11.96 8.78
C THR A 113 -19.16 10.52 8.51
N THR A 114 -18.58 10.28 7.32
CA THR A 114 -18.07 8.98 6.87
C THR A 114 -16.55 8.91 7.02
N VAL A 115 -16.05 8.71 8.26
CA VAL A 115 -14.62 8.92 8.59
C VAL A 115 -13.76 7.67 8.64
N GLU A 116 -14.28 6.56 9.15
CA GLU A 116 -13.44 5.36 9.35
C GLU A 116 -13.94 4.14 8.62
N LYS A 117 -15.26 3.91 8.56
CA LYS A 117 -15.84 2.75 7.91
C LYS A 117 -16.71 3.20 6.72
N PRO A 118 -16.50 2.65 5.52
CA PRO A 118 -17.43 2.83 4.42
C PRO A 118 -18.82 2.33 4.81
N GLU A 119 -19.85 3.10 4.50
CA GLU A 119 -21.23 2.67 4.63
C GLU A 119 -21.65 1.90 3.36
N GLU A 120 -22.45 0.85 3.50
CA GLU A 120 -22.87 0.02 2.37
C GLU A 120 -24.36 -0.31 2.42
N GLY A 121 -24.95 -0.52 1.25
CA GLY A 121 -26.31 -0.98 1.09
C GLY A 121 -26.49 -1.77 -0.19
N MET A 122 -27.58 -2.54 -0.27
CA MET A 122 -27.93 -3.29 -1.47
C MET A 122 -29.06 -2.58 -2.22
N MET A 123 -28.88 -2.39 -3.52
CA MET A 123 -29.87 -1.89 -4.47
C MET A 123 -30.28 -3.03 -5.40
N GLU A 124 -31.57 -3.20 -5.65
CA GLU A 124 -32.04 -4.09 -6.71
C GLU A 124 -32.22 -3.30 -8.01
N PHE A 125 -31.60 -3.77 -9.08
CA PHE A 125 -31.74 -3.19 -10.41
C PHE A 125 -31.97 -4.29 -11.44
N LYS A 126 -33.16 -4.29 -12.06
CA LYS A 126 -33.55 -5.29 -13.08
C LYS A 126 -33.34 -6.75 -12.62
N GLY A 127 -33.64 -7.04 -11.35
CA GLY A 127 -33.48 -8.37 -10.75
C GLY A 127 -32.05 -8.73 -10.34
N ALA A 128 -31.07 -7.85 -10.57
CA ALA A 128 -29.71 -8.01 -10.05
C ALA A 128 -29.52 -7.20 -8.76
N GLN A 129 -28.84 -7.80 -7.79
CA GLN A 129 -28.43 -7.12 -6.57
C GLN A 129 -27.10 -6.39 -6.80
N ILE A 130 -27.08 -5.08 -6.62
CA ILE A 130 -25.89 -4.22 -6.76
C ILE A 130 -25.53 -3.71 -5.37
N GLN A 131 -24.30 -3.94 -4.93
CA GLN A 131 -23.77 -3.37 -3.71
C GLN A 131 -23.40 -1.91 -3.97
N VAL A 132 -23.95 -1.00 -3.19
CA VAL A 132 -23.59 0.43 -3.23
C VAL A 132 -22.79 0.74 -1.97
N VAL A 133 -21.60 1.29 -2.15
CA VAL A 133 -20.66 1.60 -1.06
C VAL A 133 -20.35 3.08 -1.08
N GLU A 134 -20.57 3.78 0.03
CA GLU A 134 -20.09 5.14 0.21
C GLU A 134 -18.64 5.14 0.69
N ALA A 135 -17.73 5.67 -0.13
CA ALA A 135 -16.35 5.87 0.27
C ALA A 135 -16.19 7.05 1.25
N PRO A 136 -15.12 7.09 2.05
CA PRO A 136 -14.72 8.30 2.78
C PRO A 136 -14.61 9.53 1.85
N PRO A 137 -14.77 10.77 2.36
CA PRO A 137 -14.68 11.96 1.53
C PRO A 137 -13.27 12.16 0.97
N ILE A 138 -13.21 12.64 -0.28
CA ILE A 138 -11.97 13.19 -0.84
C ILE A 138 -11.66 14.50 -0.14
N VAL A 139 -10.42 14.63 0.32
CA VAL A 139 -9.83 15.86 0.85
C VAL A 139 -8.85 16.43 -0.19
N PRO A 140 -8.92 17.73 -0.54
CA PRO A 140 -8.06 18.35 -1.55
C PRO A 140 -6.56 18.16 -1.31
N ASP A 141 -6.12 18.26 -0.06
CA ASP A 141 -4.71 18.08 0.34
C ASP A 141 -4.28 16.61 0.42
N GLY A 142 -5.18 15.69 0.02
CA GLY A 142 -4.97 14.26 0.14
C GLY A 142 -5.07 13.77 1.58
N GLY A 143 -4.32 12.71 1.89
CA GLY A 143 -4.30 12.10 3.22
C GLY A 143 -5.04 10.78 3.31
N LYS A 144 -5.22 10.28 4.54
CA LYS A 144 -5.71 8.92 4.81
C LYS A 144 -7.09 8.66 4.18
N LEU A 145 -8.01 9.62 4.27
CA LEU A 145 -9.37 9.48 3.74
C LEU A 145 -9.38 9.41 2.21
N THR A 146 -8.64 10.31 1.54
CA THR A 146 -8.49 10.31 0.09
C THR A 146 -7.85 9.01 -0.41
N ASN A 147 -6.79 8.55 0.25
CA ASN A 147 -6.13 7.29 -0.10
C ASN A 147 -7.08 6.09 0.05
N LEU A 148 -7.94 6.13 1.06
CA LEU A 148 -8.92 5.08 1.32
C LEU A 148 -10.02 5.07 0.25
N ALA A 149 -10.54 6.24 -0.11
CA ALA A 149 -11.52 6.39 -1.18
C ALA A 149 -10.96 5.86 -2.51
N ILE A 150 -9.74 6.27 -2.86
CA ILE A 150 -9.04 5.81 -4.07
C ILE A 150 -8.85 4.28 -4.06
N SER A 151 -8.43 3.71 -2.92
CA SER A 151 -8.23 2.26 -2.78
C SER A 151 -9.52 1.46 -3.02
N LEU A 152 -10.65 1.94 -2.50
CA LEU A 152 -11.97 1.33 -2.76
C LEU A 152 -12.36 1.47 -4.23
N SER A 153 -12.08 2.63 -4.83
CA SER A 153 -12.37 2.91 -6.24
C SER A 153 -11.71 1.91 -7.18
N TYR A 154 -10.42 1.61 -6.95
CA TYR A 154 -9.64 0.70 -7.79
C TYR A 154 -10.18 -0.72 -7.85
N ASN A 155 -10.90 -1.15 -6.81
CA ASN A 155 -11.45 -2.50 -6.74
C ASN A 155 -12.93 -2.56 -7.17
N SER A 156 -13.59 -1.43 -7.39
CA SER A 156 -15.03 -1.37 -7.73
C SER A 156 -15.33 -1.70 -9.19
N ASP A 157 -16.58 -2.02 -9.48
CA ASP A 157 -17.04 -2.25 -10.86
C ASP A 157 -17.59 -0.96 -11.50
N ILE A 158 -18.07 -0.02 -10.68
CA ILE A 158 -18.71 1.24 -11.09
C ILE A 158 -18.32 2.36 -10.10
N LEU A 159 -18.12 3.58 -10.62
CA LEU A 159 -17.90 4.82 -9.85
C LEU A 159 -19.06 5.80 -10.02
#